data_AF-A0A7X7LJT8-F1
#
_entry.id   AF-A0A7X7LJT8-F1
#
_cell.length_a   1.000
_cell.length_b   1.000
_cell.length_c   1.000
_cell.angle_alpha   90.00
_cell.angle_beta   90.00
_cell.angle_gamma   90.00
#
_symmetry.space_group_name_H-M   'P 1'
#
loop_
_entity.id
_entity.type
_entity.pdbx_description
1 polymer ?
#
loop_
_entity_poly.entity_id
_entity_poly.type
_entity_poly.pdbx_seq_one_letter_code
_entity_poly.pdbx_strand_id
1 'polypeptide(L)' 'PPLFKTIQQQSQTPWQEMYKVFNMGHRFEIYIPEQYASRIIDIAVSFNMEAKIVGFCEASDNKMVTIESPFGKFVY' A
#
# COMPACT_ATOMS: atom_id res chain seq x y z
N PRO A 1 0.71 -9.93 -3.93
CA PRO A 1 -0.09 -11.14 -4.25
C PRO A 1 0.41 -11.85 -5.51
N PRO A 2 0.28 -13.18 -5.64
CA PRO A 2 0.70 -13.92 -6.83
C PRO A 2 0.08 -13.36 -8.12
N LEU A 3 -1.18 -12.93 -8.07
CA LEU A 3 -1.91 -12.33 -9.19
C LEU A 3 -1.13 -11.17 -9.86
N PHE A 4 -0.67 -10.19 -9.08
CA PHE A 4 0.03 -9.03 -9.63
C PHE A 4 1.42 -9.35 -10.17
N LYS A 5 2.09 -10.38 -9.62
CA LYS A 5 3.34 -10.90 -10.18
C LYS A 5 3.08 -11.50 -11.57
N THR A 6 2.02 -12.29 -11.72
CA THR A 6 1.64 -12.86 -13.02
C THR A 6 1.31 -11.77 -14.04
N ILE A 7 0.50 -10.76 -13.66
CA ILE A 7 0.16 -9.65 -14.55
C ILE A 7 1.43 -8.93 -15.01
N GLN A 8 2.33 -8.56 -14.08
CA GLN A 8 3.57 -7.85 -14.41
C GLN A 8 4.48 -8.67 -15.34
N GLN A 9 4.59 -9.97 -15.10
CA GLN A 9 5.38 -10.87 -15.95
C GLN A 9 4.84 -10.98 -17.37
N GLN A 10 3.51 -10.99 -17.54
CA GLN A 10 2.86 -11.11 -18.85
C GLN A 10 2.81 -9.79 -19.61
N SER A 11 2.56 -8.67 -18.92
CA SER A 11 2.43 -7.36 -19.56
C SER A 11 3.78 -6.66 -19.75
N GLN A 12 4.83 -7.09 -19.06
CA GLN A 12 6.14 -6.42 -18.97
C GLN A 12 6.03 -4.95 -18.55
N THR A 13 4.93 -4.57 -17.90
CA THR A 13 4.71 -3.21 -17.43
C THR A 13 5.73 -2.87 -16.33
N PRO A 14 6.35 -1.67 -16.36
CA PRO A 14 7.24 -1.23 -15.29
C PRO A 14 6.53 -1.23 -13.94
N TRP A 15 7.23 -1.63 -12.87
CA TRP A 15 6.66 -1.66 -11.52
C TRP A 15 6.10 -0.30 -11.09
N GLN A 16 6.73 0.80 -11.50
CA GLN A 16 6.23 2.16 -11.23
C GLN A 16 4.82 2.39 -11.78
N GLU A 17 4.49 1.81 -12.93
CA GLU A 17 3.17 1.94 -13.55
C GLU A 17 2.18 0.93 -12.92
N MET A 18 2.66 -0.25 -12.52
CA MET A 18 1.86 -1.22 -11.76
C MET A 18 1.31 -0.61 -10.46
N TYR A 19 2.13 0.15 -9.72
CA TYR A 19 1.71 0.84 -8.50
C TYR A 19 0.76 2.02 -8.73
N LYS A 20 0.70 2.57 -9.95
CA LYS A 20 -0.30 3.60 -10.32
C LYS A 20 -1.64 3.00 -10.71
N VAL A 21 -1.63 1.85 -11.39
CA VAL A 21 -2.82 1.26 -12.00
C VAL A 21 -3.51 0.24 -11.10
N PHE A 22 -2.75 -0.48 -10.27
CA PHE A 22 -3.26 -1.57 -9.44
C PHE A 22 -3.06 -1.31 -7.94
N ASN A 23 -3.92 -1.93 -7.14
CA ASN A 23 -3.89 -1.80 -5.67
C ASN A 23 -2.74 -2.56 -4.99
N MET A 24 -2.06 -3.45 -5.72
CA MET A 24 -0.88 -4.20 -5.28
C MET A 24 -1.00 -5.04 -3.99
N GLY A 25 -2.19 -5.20 -3.42
CA GLY A 25 -2.42 -6.05 -2.25
C GLY A 25 -3.39 -5.49 -1.21
N HIS A 26 -3.67 -4.19 -1.22
CA HIS A 26 -4.69 -3.59 -0.36
C HIS A 26 -5.39 -2.46 -1.13
N ARG A 27 -6.73 -2.43 -1.09
CA ARG A 27 -7.55 -1.44 -1.83
C ARG A 27 -8.16 -0.39 -0.90
N PHE A 28 -7.84 -0.45 0.38
CA PHE A 28 -8.44 0.40 1.41
C PHE A 28 -7.34 0.87 2.37
N GLU A 29 -7.32 2.17 2.61
CA GLU A 29 -6.36 2.84 3.48
C GLU A 29 -7.13 3.78 4.42
N ILE A 30 -6.72 3.83 5.68
CA ILE A 30 -7.35 4.69 6.69
C ILE A 30 -6.25 5.54 7.33
N TYR A 31 -6.43 6.85 7.31
CA TYR A 31 -5.54 7.81 7.97
C TYR A 31 -6.07 8.10 9.37
N ILE A 32 -5.29 7.70 10.39
CA ILE A 32 -5.65 7.87 11.80
C ILE A 32 -4.40 8.15 12.64
N PRO A 33 -4.56 8.75 13.84
CA PRO A 33 -3.51 8.75 14.85
C PRO A 33 -3.05 7.33 15.20
N GLU A 34 -1.74 7.13 15.33
CA GLU A 34 -1.10 5.82 15.54
C GLU A 34 -1.69 5.05 16.74
N GLN A 35 -2.05 5.75 17.81
CA GLN A 35 -2.65 5.17 19.01
C GLN A 35 -3.96 4.39 18.75
N TYR A 36 -4.64 4.63 17.63
CA TYR A 36 -5.86 3.91 17.25
C TYR A 36 -5.61 2.75 16.28
N ALA A 37 -4.39 2.58 15.77
CA ALA A 37 -4.08 1.61 14.72
C ALA A 37 -4.34 0.17 15.16
N SER A 38 -3.91 -0.21 16.38
CA SER A 38 -4.15 -1.56 16.92
C SER A 38 -5.63 -1.91 16.93
N ARG A 39 -6.48 -0.98 17.40
CA ARG A 39 -7.92 -1.21 17.49
C ARG A 39 -8.56 -1.43 16.11
N ILE A 40 -8.12 -0.70 15.10
CA ILE A 40 -8.61 -0.90 13.72
C ILE A 40 -8.18 -2.25 13.18
N ILE A 41 -6.94 -2.67 13.45
CA ILE A 41 -6.43 -3.98 13.04
C ILE A 41 -7.26 -5.10 13.69
N ASP A 42 -7.55 -4.99 14.99
CA ASP A 42 -8.37 -5.97 15.71
C ASP A 42 -9.80 -6.07 15.13
N ILE A 43 -10.39 -4.93 14.78
CA ILE A 43 -11.70 -4.90 14.10
C ILE A 43 -11.61 -5.60 12.74
N ALA A 44 -10.60 -5.30 11.91
CA ALA A 44 -10.44 -5.96 10.61
C ALA A 44 -10.30 -7.48 10.74
N VAL A 45 -9.51 -7.95 11.71
CA VAL A 45 -9.33 -9.38 12.00
C VAL A 45 -10.66 -10.02 12.39
N SER A 46 -11.53 -9.33 13.14
CA SER A 46 -12.87 -9.84 13.48
C SER A 46 -13.77 -10.06 12.26
N PHE A 47 -13.49 -9.39 11.13
CA PHE A 47 -14.14 -9.60 9.85
C PHE A 47 -13.36 -10.55 8.91
N ASN A 48 -12.38 -11.30 9.43
CA ASN A 48 -11.43 -12.11 8.65
C ASN A 48 -10.69 -11.32 7.55
N MET A 49 -10.40 -10.04 7.82
CA MET A 49 -9.62 -9.19 6.95
C MET A 49 -8.24 -8.93 7.57
N GLU A 50 -7.18 -9.12 6.78
CA GLU A 50 -5.84 -8.71 7.20
C GLU A 50 -5.71 -7.18 7.12
N ALA A 51 -5.22 -6.57 8.19
CA ALA A 51 -4.89 -5.15 8.25
C ALA A 51 -3.52 -4.96 8.90
N LYS A 52 -2.81 -3.93 8.45
CA LYS A 52 -1.51 -3.55 8.99
C LYS A 52 -1.26 -2.07 8.74
N ILE A 53 -0.34 -1.50 9.50
CA ILE A 53 0.20 -0.17 9.20
C ILE A 53 1.06 -0.29 7.94
N VAL A 54 0.67 0.41 6.88
CA VAL A 54 1.35 0.38 5.57
C VAL A 54 2.26 1.58 5.32
N GLY A 55 2.20 2.61 6.18
CA GLY A 55 2.98 3.83 6.06
C GLY A 55 2.55 4.88 7.07
N PHE A 56 3.04 6.10 6.89
CA PHE A 56 2.73 7.27 7.72
C PHE A 56 2.71 8.55 6.88
N CYS A 57 2.18 9.63 7.44
CA CYS A 57 2.23 10.96 6.85
C CYS A 57 3.15 11.86 7.67
N GLU A 58 3.90 12.71 6.98
CA GLU A 58 4.73 13.75 7.57
C GLU A 58 4.41 15.10 6.94
N ALA A 59 4.73 16.19 7.65
CA ALA A 59 4.60 17.53 7.10
C ALA A 59 5.65 17.74 5.99
N SER A 60 5.23 18.30 4.87
CA SER A 60 6.09 18.60 3.73
C SER A 60 5.61 19.85 3.02
N ASP A 61 6.55 20.66 2.53
CA ASP A 61 6.25 21.83 1.69
C ASP A 61 5.80 21.43 0.28
N ASN A 62 6.06 20.19 -0.12
CA ASN A 62 5.74 19.66 -1.45
C ASN A 62 4.80 18.45 -1.35
N LYS A 63 3.85 18.36 -2.29
CA LYS A 63 3.03 17.15 -2.47
C LYS A 63 3.91 16.03 -3.01
N MET A 64 4.06 14.97 -2.23
CA MET A 64 4.88 13.81 -2.59
C MET A 64 4.33 12.54 -1.98
N VAL A 65 4.42 11.43 -2.71
CA VAL A 65 4.16 10.08 -2.19
C VAL A 65 5.35 9.20 -2.51
N THR A 66 5.88 8.54 -1.48
CA THR A 66 6.98 7.58 -1.62
C THR A 66 6.46 6.17 -1.34
N ILE A 67 6.65 5.27 -2.29
CA ILE A 67 6.34 3.84 -2.15
C ILE A 67 7.66 3.08 -2.08
N GLU A 68 7.95 2.48 -0.92
CA GLU A 68 9.07 1.56 -0.75
C GLU A 68 8.55 0.12 -0.78
N SER A 69 9.08 -0.68 -1.70
CA SER A 69 8.64 -2.05 -1.92
C SER A 69 9.82 -2.97 -2.21
N PRO A 70 9.62 -4.31 -2.18
CA PRO A 70 10.64 -5.26 -2.64
C PRO A 70 11.07 -5.07 -4.10
N PHE A 71 10.31 -4.31 -4.91
CA PHE A 71 10.59 -4.05 -6.32
C PHE A 71 11.29 -2.71 -6.55
N GLY A 72 11.60 -1.97 -5.49
CA GLY A 72 12.28 -0.68 -5.54
C GLY A 72 11.53 0.43 -4.81
N LYS A 73 12.09 1.64 -4.91
CA LYS A 73 11.55 2.89 -4.37
C LYS A 73 10.96 3.71 -5.50
N PHE A 74 9.71 4.13 -5.35
CA PHE A 74 8.99 4.94 -6.32
C PHE A 74 8.53 6.24 -5.66
N VAL A 75 8.79 7.38 -6.32
CA VAL A 75 8.41 8.71 -5.84
C VAL A 75 7.47 9.34 -6.86
N TYR A 76 6.38 9.91 -6.38
CA TYR A 76 5.31 10.54 -7.17
C TYR A 76 4.93 11.91 -6.60
#